data_AF-A0A941YPS9-F1
#
_entry.id   AF-A0A941YPS9-F1
#
_cell.length_a   1.000
_cell.length_b   1.000
_cell.length_c   1.000
_cell.angle_alpha   90.00
_cell.angle_beta   90.00
_cell.angle_gamma   90.00
#
_symmetry.space_group_name_H-M   'P 1'
#
loop_
_entity.id
_entity.type
_entity.pdbx_description
1 polymer ?
#
loop_
_entity_poly.entity_id
_entity_poly.type
_entity_poly.pdbx_seq_one_letter_code
_entity_poly.pdbx_strand_id
1 'polypeptide(L)' 'MRRLARHPMFRITCLQASRLLSQQMEHSLPWRMRLRLRLHLFACDACMRVARQFEAMRLALQSWRERD' A
#
# COMPACT_ATOMS: atom_id res chain seq x y z
N MET A 1 17.31 9.27 -8.42
CA MET A 1 16.17 10.15 -8.03
C MET A 1 15.27 10.44 -9.23
N ARG A 2 14.48 9.46 -9.70
CA ARG A 2 13.57 9.64 -10.85
C ARG A 2 12.17 10.01 -10.35
N ARG A 3 11.88 11.31 -10.34
CA ARG A 3 10.50 11.84 -10.27
C ARG A 3 9.80 11.45 -11.58
N LEU A 4 9.17 10.29 -11.65
CA LEU A 4 8.26 9.99 -12.76
C LEU A 4 6.91 9.52 -12.23
N ALA A 5 5.88 9.94 -12.98
CA ALA A 5 4.47 9.63 -12.84
C ALA A 5 3.69 10.41 -11.76
N ARG A 6 3.59 11.73 -11.98
CA ARG A 6 2.29 12.41 -11.84
C ARG A 6 1.34 11.79 -12.89
N HIS A 7 0.73 10.64 -12.61
CA HIS A 7 -0.29 10.07 -13.50
C HIS A 7 -1.70 10.25 -12.90
N PRO A 8 -2.49 11.20 -13.42
CA PRO A 8 -3.71 11.69 -12.80
C PRO A 8 -4.95 10.93 -13.25
N MET A 9 -4.95 9.58 -13.23
CA MET A 9 -6.12 8.86 -13.75
C MET A 9 -7.06 8.24 -12.70
N PHE A 10 -6.67 8.16 -11.43
CA PHE A 10 -7.56 7.68 -10.37
C PHE A 10 -7.29 8.37 -9.02
N ARG A 11 -7.70 9.63 -8.87
CA ARG A 11 -7.92 10.46 -7.64
C ARG A 11 -7.08 10.25 -6.36
N ILE A 12 -5.94 9.54 -6.37
CA ILE A 12 -5.00 9.40 -5.25
C ILE A 12 -3.55 9.45 -5.77
N THR A 13 -2.70 10.19 -5.05
CA THR A 13 -1.27 10.34 -5.34
C THR A 13 -0.44 9.22 -4.69
N CYS A 14 0.80 9.01 -5.14
CA CYS A 14 1.72 8.06 -4.49
C CYS A 14 1.86 8.31 -2.98
N LEU A 15 1.88 9.58 -2.56
CA LEU A 15 1.93 9.95 -1.14
C LEU A 15 0.68 9.48 -0.38
N GLN A 16 -0.51 9.68 -0.97
CA GLN A 16 -1.76 9.19 -0.39
C GLN A 16 -1.81 7.66 -0.37
N ALA A 17 -1.30 7.00 -1.42
CA ALA A 17 -1.22 5.55 -1.47
C ALA A 17 -0.32 5.00 -0.34
N SER A 18 0.85 5.59 -0.12
CA SER A 18 1.74 5.24 0.98
C SER A 18 1.09 5.46 2.36
N ARG A 19 0.36 6.57 2.55
CA ARG A 19 -0.39 6.81 3.78
C ARG A 19 -1.49 5.77 4.01
N LEU A 20 -2.23 5.42 2.96
CA LEU A 20 -3.27 4.39 3.04
C LEU A 20 -2.68 3.00 3.32
N LEU A 21 -1.49 2.70 2.80
CA LEU A 21 -0.75 1.47 3.10
C LEU A 21 -0.36 1.37 4.58
N SER A 22 0.20 2.44 5.15
CA SER A 22 0.51 2.48 6.59
C SER A 22 -0.74 2.36 7.45
N GLN A 23 -1.80 3.12 7.13
CA GLN A 23 -3.07 3.03 7.86
C GLN A 23 -3.69 1.63 7.80
N GLN A 24 -3.45 0.86 6.73
CA GLN A 24 -3.95 -0.52 6.61
C GLN A 24 -3.26 -1.50 7.57
N MET A 25 -2.07 -1.16 8.07
CA MET A 25 -1.39 -1.94 9.10
C MET A 25 -2.01 -1.73 10.48
N GLU A 26 -2.38 -0.49 10.79
CA GLU A 26 -2.93 -0.11 12.09
C GLU A 26 -4.43 -0.41 12.20
N HIS A 27 -5.18 -0.11 11.14
CA HIS A 27 -6.64 -0.22 11.11
C HIS A 27 -7.17 -0.83 9.80
N SER A 28 -8.36 -1.42 9.87
CA SER A 28 -9.04 -1.88 8.66
C SER A 28 -9.54 -0.70 7.83
N LEU A 29 -8.94 -0.52 6.65
CA LEU A 29 -9.33 0.54 5.71
C LEU A 29 -10.77 0.35 5.20
N PRO A 30 -11.54 1.43 4.99
CA PRO A 30 -12.83 1.37 4.31
C PRO A 30 -12.70 0.72 2.93
N TRP A 31 -13.64 -0.16 2.58
CA TRP A 31 -13.63 -0.88 1.29
C TRP A 31 -13.43 0.03 0.07
N ARG A 32 -14.04 1.22 0.08
CA ARG A 32 -13.90 2.25 -0.97
C ARG A 32 -12.45 2.73 -1.14
N MET A 33 -11.72 2.93 -0.04
CA MET A 33 -10.32 3.37 -0.07
C MET A 33 -9.40 2.22 -0.48
N ARG A 34 -9.70 0.99 -0.03
CA ARG A 34 -8.99 -0.22 -0.44
C ARG A 34 -9.09 -0.43 -1.96
N LEU A 35 -10.25 -0.19 -2.56
CA LEU A 35 -10.44 -0.30 -4.01
C LEU A 35 -9.61 0.75 -4.78
N ARG A 36 -9.63 2.01 -4.35
CA ARG A 36 -8.80 3.07 -4.96
C ARG A 36 -7.31 2.77 -4.85
N LEU A 37 -6.87 2.29 -3.67
CA LEU A 37 -5.49 1.89 -3.45
C LEU A 37 -5.09 0.76 -4.40
N ARG A 38 -5.91 -0.29 -4.55
CA ARG A 38 -5.64 -1.38 -5.50
C ARG A 38 -5.49 -0.87 -6.92
N LEU A 39 -6.40 -0.01 -7.40
CA LEU A 39 -6.30 0.59 -8.74
C LEU A 39 -4.99 1.36 -8.94
N HIS A 40 -4.55 2.14 -7.95
CA HIS A 40 -3.27 2.84 -8.01
C HIS A 40 -2.07 1.88 -7.99
N LEU A 41 -2.11 0.81 -7.19
CA LEU A 41 -1.06 -0.20 -7.15
C LEU A 41 -0.92 -0.94 -8.49
N PHE A 42 -2.02 -1.18 -9.21
CA PHE A 42 -1.98 -1.73 -10.57
C PHE A 42 -1.32 -0.77 -11.57
N ALA A 43 -1.49 0.54 -11.42
CA ALA A 43 -0.92 1.54 -12.33
C ALA A 43 0.49 2.03 -11.93
N CYS A 44 0.92 1.81 -10.68
CA CYS A 44 2.18 2.32 -10.14
C CYS A 44 3.02 1.19 -9.51
N ASP A 45 4.02 0.74 -10.26
CA ASP A 45 4.92 -0.33 -9.84
C ASP A 45 5.75 0.03 -8.58
N ALA A 46 6.13 1.31 -8.43
CA ALA A 46 6.84 1.77 -7.24
C ALA A 46 5.99 1.57 -5.96
N CYS A 47 4.72 1.99 -5.99
CA CYS A 47 3.80 1.78 -4.87
C CYS A 47 3.50 0.28 -4.67
N MET A 48 3.46 -0.51 -5.73
CA MET A 48 3.30 -1.97 -5.64
C MET A 48 4.47 -2.66 -4.91
N ARG A 49 5.71 -2.21 -5.14
CA ARG A 49 6.89 -2.70 -4.38
C ARG A 49 6.80 -2.34 -2.90
N VAL A 50 6.33 -1.14 -2.58
CA VAL A 50 6.13 -0.72 -1.18
C VAL A 50 5.04 -1.56 -0.51
N ALA A 51 3.92 -1.81 -1.20
CA ALA A 51 2.85 -2.66 -0.68
C ALA A 51 3.33 -4.09 -0.38
N ARG A 52 4.16 -4.67 -1.26
CA ARG A 52 4.76 -6.00 -1.02
C ARG A 52 5.69 -6.02 0.20
N GLN A 53 6.45 -4.95 0.44
CA GLN A 53 7.29 -4.85 1.64
C GLN A 53 6.44 -4.84 2.92
N PHE A 54 5.36 -4.06 2.94
CA PHE A 54 4.44 -4.06 4.08
C PHE A 54 3.78 -5.42 4.32
N GLU A 55 3.41 -6.14 3.26
CA GLU A 55 2.85 -7.49 3.38
C GLU A 55 3.88 -8.48 3.94
N ALA A 56 5.13 -8.41 3.47
CA ALA A 56 6.21 -9.24 4.02
C ALA A 56 6.45 -8.97 5.50
N MET A 57 6.41 -7.69 5.93
CA MET A 57 6.50 -7.32 7.35
C MET A 57 5.30 -7.87 8.14
N ARG A 58 4.09 -7.82 7.58
CA ARG A 58 2.87 -8.35 8.22
C ARG A 58 2.96 -9.86 8.42
N LEU A 59 3.37 -10.59 7.39
CA LEU A 59 3.55 -12.04 7.44
C LEU A 59 4.64 -12.43 8.43
N ALA A 60 5.77 -11.71 8.44
CA ALA A 60 6.81 -11.92 9.43
C ALA A 60 6.24 -11.75 10.85
N LEU A 61 5.61 -10.60 11.16
CA LEU A 61 5.01 -10.33 12.47
C LEU A 61 3.97 -11.37 12.89
N GLN A 62 3.19 -11.91 11.94
CA GLN A 62 2.25 -13.00 12.21
C GLN A 62 2.96 -14.31 12.55
N SER A 63 4.01 -14.66 11.79
CA SER A 63 4.81 -15.87 12.05
C SER A 63 5.58 -15.82 13.38
N TRP A 64 6.00 -14.62 13.82
CA TRP A 64 6.57 -14.44 15.16
C TRP A 64 5.54 -14.70 16.24
N ARG A 65 4.32 -14.19 16.06
CA ARG A 65 3.22 -14.32 17.03
C ARG A 65 2.68 -15.75 17.19
N GLU A 66 2.91 -16.63 16.22
CA GLU A 66 2.56 -18.05 16.29
C GLU A 66 3.64 -18.90 16.99
N ARG A 67 4.85 -18.34 17.15
CA ARG A 67 6.01 -19.06 17.72
C ARG A 67 6.21 -18.81 19.23
N ASP A 68 5.57 -17.78 19.78
CA ASP A 68 5.39 -17.55 21.22
C ASP A 68 4.10 -18.23 21.71
#